data_AF-A0A1B6GBW2-F1
#
_entry.id   AF-A0A1B6GBW2-F1
#
_cell.length_a   1.000
_cell.length_b   1.000
_cell.length_c   1.000
_cell.angle_alpha   90.00
_cell.angle_beta   90.00
_cell.angle_gamma   90.00
#
_symmetry.space_group_name_H-M   'P 1'
#
loop_
_entity.id
_entity.type
_entity.pdbx_description
1 polymer ?
#
loop_
_entity_poly.entity_id
_entity_poly.type
_entity_poly.pdbx_seq_one_letter_code
_entity_poly.pdbx_strand_id
1 'polypeptide(L)'
;LEAADRIGGRINTVQFGGVPIDKGAEFCHGEEDNRVYELVSPYNFLGSYQDLLDGDQRMFLNSSGFRFDTNKLTTIIDNAMEDVMFGDGLAHFNGSVGDFFDSRLDKLLLSQNVDPDLSDALKYRIPQLECASSATDSLYDLGAWGSSDYKGCAGDQTLKWKNGTEG
;
A
#
# COMPACT_ATOMS: atom_id res chain seq x y z
N LEU A 1 5.02 -2.81 -32.23
CA LEU A 1 5.53 -4.18 -32.01
C LEU A 1 5.45 -4.43 -30.52
N GLU A 2 4.66 -5.43 -30.12
CA GLU A 2 4.56 -5.94 -28.74
C GLU A 2 5.47 -7.18 -28.64
N ALA A 3 6.23 -7.29 -27.57
CA ALA A 3 7.20 -8.38 -27.38
C ALA A 3 6.57 -9.59 -26.65
N ALA A 4 5.56 -9.34 -25.82
CA ALA A 4 4.78 -10.38 -25.19
C ALA A 4 3.81 -11.06 -26.18
N ASP A 5 3.35 -12.24 -25.83
CA ASP A 5 2.29 -12.99 -26.52
C ASP A 5 0.88 -12.46 -26.21
N ARG A 6 0.79 -11.38 -25.42
CA ARG A 6 -0.45 -10.70 -25.04
C ARG A 6 -0.27 -9.18 -25.05
N ILE A 7 -1.39 -8.47 -25.16
CA ILE A 7 -1.42 -7.02 -24.96
C ILE A 7 -1.44 -6.67 -23.45
N GLY A 8 -1.30 -5.39 -23.14
CA GLY A 8 -1.50 -4.85 -21.79
C GLY A 8 -0.22 -4.66 -20.96
N GLY A 9 0.90 -5.27 -21.34
CA GLY A 9 2.19 -5.05 -20.66
C GLY A 9 2.11 -5.39 -19.17
N ARG A 10 2.27 -4.39 -18.28
CA ARG A 10 2.17 -4.57 -16.81
C ARG A 10 0.73 -4.61 -16.27
N ILE A 11 -0.27 -4.53 -17.14
CA ILE A 11 -1.67 -4.85 -16.82
C ILE A 11 -1.87 -6.31 -17.22
N ASN A 12 -2.19 -7.16 -16.25
CA ASN A 12 -2.19 -8.62 -16.44
C ASN A 12 -3.11 -9.33 -15.45
N THR A 13 -4.25 -9.82 -15.93
CA THR A 13 -5.11 -10.73 -15.18
C THR A 13 -4.81 -12.17 -15.60
N VAL A 14 -4.80 -13.10 -14.65
CA VAL A 14 -4.69 -14.53 -14.94
C VAL A 14 -5.70 -15.32 -14.14
N GLN A 15 -6.04 -16.53 -14.62
CA GLN A 15 -6.87 -17.45 -13.86
C GLN A 15 -6.03 -18.21 -12.83
N PHE A 16 -6.46 -18.19 -11.57
CA PHE A 16 -5.86 -18.97 -10.49
C PHE A 16 -6.95 -19.66 -9.68
N GLY A 17 -6.98 -21.00 -9.72
CA GLY A 17 -8.01 -21.77 -9.01
C GLY A 17 -9.45 -21.49 -9.49
N GLY A 18 -9.63 -21.04 -10.74
CA GLY A 18 -10.95 -20.66 -11.28
C GLY A 18 -11.40 -19.25 -10.92
N VAL A 19 -10.52 -18.43 -10.34
CA VAL A 19 -10.78 -17.03 -9.98
C VAL A 19 -9.80 -16.14 -10.74
N PRO A 20 -10.24 -15.00 -11.32
CA PRO A 20 -9.34 -14.02 -11.91
C PRO A 20 -8.51 -13.34 -10.82
N ILE A 21 -7.20 -13.24 -11.02
CA ILE A 21 -6.27 -12.49 -10.16
C ILE A 21 -5.45 -11.52 -11.00
N ASP A 22 -5.26 -10.30 -10.51
CA ASP A 22 -4.39 -9.32 -11.15
C ASP A 22 -2.95 -9.50 -10.67
N LYS A 23 -2.04 -9.84 -11.60
CA LYS A 23 -0.59 -9.95 -11.37
C LYS A 23 0.15 -8.65 -11.68
N GLY A 24 -0.58 -7.58 -11.93
CA GLY A 24 -0.10 -6.31 -12.44
C GLY A 24 -0.88 -5.16 -11.81
N ALA A 25 -1.30 -4.19 -12.62
CA ALA A 25 -2.14 -3.09 -12.15
C ALA A 25 -3.48 -3.60 -11.57
N GLU A 26 -3.59 -3.61 -10.24
CA GLU A 26 -4.72 -4.17 -9.50
C GLU A 26 -5.68 -3.09 -8.96
N PHE A 27 -5.19 -1.87 -8.73
CA PHE A 27 -5.94 -0.78 -8.11
C PHE A 27 -6.15 0.41 -9.04
N CYS A 28 -7.25 1.12 -8.83
CA CYS A 28 -7.52 2.45 -9.37
C CYS A 28 -7.60 3.44 -8.19
N HIS A 29 -6.50 4.11 -7.88
CA HIS A 29 -6.43 5.00 -6.71
C HIS A 29 -7.12 6.33 -6.97
N GLY A 30 -8.23 6.60 -6.29
CA GLY A 30 -8.95 7.87 -6.32
C GLY A 30 -9.86 8.06 -7.54
N GLU A 31 -10.87 8.89 -7.34
CA GLU A 31 -11.94 9.19 -8.29
C GLU A 31 -11.77 10.58 -8.91
N GLU A 32 -11.13 11.50 -8.19
CA GLU A 32 -10.93 12.88 -8.61
C GLU A 32 -9.58 13.05 -9.31
N ASP A 33 -9.58 13.75 -10.45
CA ASP A 33 -8.42 13.97 -11.31
C ASP A 33 -7.71 12.67 -11.80
N ASN A 34 -8.39 11.53 -11.70
CA ASN A 34 -7.90 10.24 -12.19
C ASN A 34 -8.49 9.90 -13.57
N ARG A 35 -7.67 9.99 -14.63
CA ARG A 35 -8.10 9.67 -16.00
C ARG A 35 -8.52 8.21 -16.19
N VAL A 36 -7.96 7.28 -15.43
CA VAL A 36 -8.37 5.87 -15.49
C VAL A 36 -9.78 5.73 -14.95
N TYR A 37 -10.07 6.31 -13.78
CA TYR A 37 -11.41 6.31 -13.19
C TYR A 37 -12.44 6.93 -14.12
N GLU A 38 -12.15 8.12 -14.68
CA GLU A 38 -13.05 8.80 -15.61
C GLU A 38 -13.40 7.95 -16.84
N LEU A 39 -12.44 7.17 -17.34
CA LEU A 39 -12.65 6.30 -18.49
C LEU A 39 -13.54 5.10 -18.15
N VAL A 40 -13.37 4.49 -16.97
CA VAL A 40 -13.97 3.18 -16.64
C VAL A 40 -15.23 3.28 -15.78
N SER A 41 -15.44 4.37 -15.05
CA SER A 41 -16.57 4.54 -14.13
C SER A 41 -17.95 4.39 -14.79
N PRO A 42 -18.21 4.81 -16.05
CA PRO A 42 -19.51 4.61 -16.69
C PRO A 42 -19.88 3.14 -16.92
N TYR A 43 -18.88 2.25 -16.93
CA TYR A 43 -19.05 0.82 -17.22
C TYR A 43 -19.13 -0.06 -15.96
N ASN A 44 -19.10 0.55 -14.77
CA ASN A 44 -19.24 -0.14 -13.49
C ASN A 44 -18.18 -1.24 -13.24
N PHE A 45 -16.97 -1.10 -13.81
CA PHE A 45 -15.89 -2.08 -13.69
C PHE A 45 -15.22 -2.11 -12.31
N LEU A 46 -15.33 -1.03 -11.53
CA LEU A 46 -14.66 -0.87 -10.25
C LEU A 46 -15.59 -1.22 -9.06
N GLY A 47 -15.02 -1.83 -8.03
CA GLY A 47 -15.64 -2.05 -6.72
C GLY A 47 -14.77 -1.47 -5.62
N SER A 48 -15.40 -0.84 -4.62
CA SER A 48 -14.74 -0.32 -3.43
C SER A 48 -14.45 -1.44 -2.43
N TYR A 49 -13.28 -1.37 -1.79
CA TYR A 49 -12.88 -2.25 -0.70
C TYR A 49 -12.67 -1.47 0.62
N GLN A 50 -13.09 -0.21 0.68
CA GLN A 50 -12.89 0.68 1.82
C GLN A 50 -13.51 0.11 3.11
N ASP A 51 -14.65 -0.60 3.01
CA ASP A 51 -15.30 -1.23 4.16
C ASP A 51 -14.43 -2.30 4.85
N LEU A 52 -13.52 -2.95 4.12
CA LEU A 52 -12.55 -3.90 4.70
C LEU A 52 -11.43 -3.17 5.45
N LEU A 53 -11.30 -1.86 5.25
CA LEU A 53 -10.25 -1.03 5.79
C LEU A 53 -10.72 -0.22 7.01
N ASP A 54 -11.94 0.29 7.00
CA ASP A 54 -12.38 1.24 8.02
C ASP A 54 -13.29 0.64 9.12
N GLY A 55 -13.44 -0.69 9.15
CA GLY A 55 -14.34 -1.37 10.09
C GLY A 55 -13.67 -2.22 11.18
N ASP A 56 -14.50 -2.71 12.13
CA ASP A 56 -14.17 -3.74 13.15
C ASP A 56 -13.68 -5.08 12.54
N GLN A 57 -13.58 -5.17 11.22
CA GLN A 57 -13.14 -6.32 10.44
C GLN A 57 -11.61 -6.45 10.40
N ARG A 58 -10.86 -5.42 10.80
CA ARG A 58 -9.40 -5.51 10.97
C ARG A 58 -9.04 -6.10 12.34
N MET A 59 -8.06 -7.00 12.35
CA MET A 59 -7.49 -7.53 13.59
C MET A 59 -6.01 -7.81 13.44
N PHE A 60 -5.27 -7.57 14.51
CA PHE A 60 -3.87 -7.95 14.62
C PHE A 60 -3.74 -9.09 15.63
N LEU A 61 -3.13 -10.18 15.19
CA LEU A 61 -2.92 -11.40 15.94
C LEU A 61 -1.45 -11.79 15.84
N ASN A 62 -0.89 -12.36 16.92
CA ASN A 62 0.38 -13.07 16.82
C ASN A 62 0.15 -14.57 16.53
N SER A 63 1.25 -15.33 16.42
CA SER A 63 1.22 -16.76 16.14
C SER A 63 0.55 -17.62 17.22
N SER A 64 0.37 -17.11 18.45
CA SER A 64 -0.39 -17.80 19.50
C SER A 64 -1.89 -17.50 19.46
N GLY A 65 -2.33 -16.62 18.55
CA GLY A 65 -3.72 -16.14 18.49
C GLY A 65 -4.03 -15.05 19.52
N PHE A 66 -3.02 -14.50 20.21
CA PHE A 66 -3.23 -13.34 21.07
C PHE A 66 -3.61 -12.13 20.21
N ARG A 67 -4.71 -11.47 20.58
CA ARG A 67 -5.24 -10.30 19.90
C ARG A 67 -4.67 -9.03 20.52
N PHE A 68 -4.01 -8.24 19.68
CA PHE A 68 -3.55 -6.91 20.06
C PHE A 68 -4.69 -5.88 20.05
N ASP A 69 -4.48 -4.77 20.76
CA ASP A 69 -5.33 -3.59 20.64
C ASP A 69 -5.24 -3.07 19.20
N THR A 70 -6.32 -3.26 18.45
CA THR A 70 -6.38 -2.96 17.02
C THR A 70 -6.31 -1.46 16.78
N ASN A 71 -7.01 -0.67 17.58
CA ASN A 71 -7.01 0.79 17.42
C ASN A 71 -5.62 1.35 17.68
N LYS A 72 -4.96 0.90 18.77
CA LYS A 72 -3.60 1.32 19.08
C LYS A 72 -2.63 0.97 17.95
N LEU A 73 -2.68 -0.26 17.43
CA LEU A 73 -1.77 -0.69 16.36
C LEU A 73 -2.04 0.01 15.04
N THR A 74 -3.31 0.19 14.66
CA THR A 74 -3.69 0.96 13.47
C THR A 74 -3.13 2.37 13.56
N THR A 75 -3.33 3.08 14.67
CA THR A 75 -2.74 4.42 14.85
C THR A 75 -1.21 4.44 14.73
N ILE A 76 -0.52 3.43 15.25
CA ILE A 76 0.95 3.36 15.12
C ILE A 76 1.36 3.14 13.66
N ILE A 77 0.66 2.26 12.95
CA ILE A 77 0.94 1.94 11.55
C ILE A 77 0.64 3.14 10.66
N ASP A 78 -0.50 3.79 10.84
CA ASP A 78 -0.91 4.96 10.07
C ASP A 78 0.08 6.12 10.28
N ASN A 79 0.43 6.43 11.54
CA ASN A 79 1.47 7.43 11.83
C ASN A 79 2.83 7.06 11.23
N ALA A 80 3.18 5.77 11.19
CA ALA A 80 4.42 5.34 10.59
C ALA A 80 4.42 5.55 9.06
N MET A 81 3.32 5.21 8.40
CA MET A 81 3.20 5.35 6.94
C MET A 81 3.05 6.81 6.51
N GLU A 82 2.21 7.60 7.18
CA GLU A 82 1.93 8.98 6.77
C GLU A 82 3.01 9.97 7.24
N ASP A 83 3.27 10.03 8.54
CA ASP A 83 4.12 11.08 9.13
C ASP A 83 5.60 10.71 9.20
N VAL A 84 5.92 9.42 9.24
CA VAL A 84 7.31 8.96 9.42
C VAL A 84 7.96 8.61 8.10
N MET A 85 7.31 7.80 7.27
CA MET A 85 7.81 7.36 5.97
C MET A 85 7.78 8.48 4.93
N PHE A 86 6.67 9.21 4.83
CA PHE A 86 6.48 10.32 3.90
C PHE A 86 6.54 11.71 4.56
N GLY A 87 7.10 11.77 5.77
CA GLY A 87 7.19 13.01 6.54
C GLY A 87 8.21 14.03 6.05
N ASP A 88 8.28 15.12 6.82
CA ASP A 88 9.16 16.25 6.53
C ASP A 88 10.61 15.84 6.30
N GLY A 89 11.16 16.39 5.22
CA GLY A 89 12.54 16.20 4.79
C GLY A 89 12.76 15.12 3.73
N LEU A 90 11.76 14.27 3.44
CA LEU A 90 11.90 13.22 2.42
C LEU A 90 12.29 13.80 1.04
N ALA A 91 11.65 14.90 0.64
CA ALA A 91 11.90 15.57 -0.64
C ALA A 91 13.32 16.13 -0.83
N HIS A 92 14.09 16.23 0.25
CA HIS A 92 15.47 16.72 0.23
C HIS A 92 16.47 15.67 0.69
N PHE A 93 16.01 14.44 0.93
CA PHE A 93 16.85 13.35 1.37
C PHE A 93 17.54 12.68 0.18
N ASN A 94 18.86 12.54 0.27
CA ASN A 94 19.66 11.88 -0.75
C ASN A 94 19.84 10.40 -0.41
N GLY A 95 18.89 9.57 -0.86
CA GLY A 95 18.90 8.13 -0.64
C GLY A 95 17.54 7.51 -0.94
N SER A 96 17.34 6.29 -0.45
CA SER A 96 16.07 5.60 -0.56
C SER A 96 15.07 6.01 0.53
N VAL A 97 13.80 5.64 0.35
CA VAL A 97 12.77 5.74 1.39
C VAL A 97 13.15 4.88 2.60
N GLY A 98 13.73 3.69 2.38
CA GLY A 98 14.22 2.83 3.46
C GLY A 98 15.29 3.53 4.33
N ASP A 99 16.31 4.09 3.69
CA ASP A 99 17.39 4.83 4.38
C ASP A 99 16.85 6.01 5.22
N PHE A 100 15.79 6.67 4.74
CA PHE A 100 15.13 7.75 5.46
C PHE A 100 14.28 7.24 6.62
N PHE A 101 13.57 6.13 6.40
CA PHE A 101 12.49 5.65 7.25
C PHE A 101 12.96 4.89 8.49
N ASP A 102 13.93 3.97 8.38
CA ASP A 102 14.23 2.98 9.42
C ASP A 102 14.51 3.60 10.79
N SER A 103 15.45 4.55 10.84
CA SER A 103 15.84 5.20 12.10
C SER A 103 14.73 6.06 12.70
N ARG A 104 13.78 6.52 11.87
CA ARG A 104 12.62 7.30 12.31
C ARG A 104 11.52 6.37 12.82
N LEU A 105 11.32 5.21 12.19
CA LEU A 105 10.42 4.17 12.68
C LEU A 105 10.88 3.67 14.05
N ASP A 106 12.18 3.41 14.23
CA ASP A 106 12.74 3.02 15.52
C ASP A 106 12.37 4.01 16.63
N LYS A 107 12.52 5.32 16.36
CA LYS A 107 12.17 6.39 17.31
C LYS A 107 10.68 6.41 17.62
N LEU A 108 9.83 6.23 16.62
CA LEU A 108 8.38 6.15 16.81
C LEU A 108 8.02 4.98 17.73
N LEU A 109 8.48 3.77 17.43
CA LEU A 109 8.15 2.56 18.19
C LEU A 109 8.64 2.65 19.64
N LEU A 110 9.84 3.19 19.86
CA LEU A 110 10.38 3.47 21.19
C LEU A 110 9.51 4.48 21.96
N SER A 111 9.09 5.57 21.30
CA SER A 111 8.26 6.60 21.94
C SER A 111 6.87 6.09 22.36
N GLN A 112 6.35 5.09 21.64
CA GLN A 112 5.05 4.47 21.90
C GLN A 112 5.12 3.32 22.93
N ASN A 113 6.31 3.05 23.48
CA ASN A 113 6.59 1.94 24.39
C ASN A 113 6.09 0.60 23.80
N VAL A 114 6.36 0.36 22.52
CA VAL A 114 6.02 -0.91 21.87
C VAL A 114 6.97 -1.98 22.41
N ASP A 115 6.40 -3.13 22.78
CA ASP A 115 7.17 -4.31 23.20
C ASP A 115 8.21 -4.71 22.13
N PRO A 116 9.42 -5.16 22.51
CA PRO A 116 10.47 -5.49 21.54
C PRO A 116 10.06 -6.47 20.44
N ASP A 117 9.35 -7.55 20.78
CA ASP A 117 8.94 -8.57 19.79
C ASP A 117 7.92 -7.98 18.80
N LEU A 118 6.98 -7.18 19.31
CA LEU A 118 6.01 -6.48 18.47
C LEU A 118 6.68 -5.38 17.64
N SER A 119 7.68 -4.69 18.18
CA SER A 119 8.46 -3.70 17.47
C SER A 119 9.18 -4.32 16.27
N ASP A 120 9.84 -5.47 16.45
CA ASP A 120 10.50 -6.18 15.35
C ASP A 120 9.50 -6.66 14.29
N ALA A 121 8.33 -7.15 14.73
CA ALA A 121 7.26 -7.52 13.81
C ALA A 121 6.74 -6.31 12.99
N LEU A 122 6.61 -5.14 13.62
CA LEU A 122 6.16 -3.91 12.95
C LEU A 122 7.22 -3.36 11.99
N LYS A 123 8.51 -3.42 12.35
CA LYS A 123 9.61 -3.05 11.44
C LYS A 123 9.67 -3.91 10.19
N TYR A 124 9.24 -5.17 10.30
CA TYR A 124 9.08 -6.02 9.13
C TYR A 124 7.79 -5.71 8.36
N ARG A 125 6.66 -5.54 9.06
CA ARG A 125 5.34 -5.45 8.43
C ARG A 125 5.06 -4.10 7.77
N ILE A 126 5.44 -2.98 8.40
CA ILE A 126 5.10 -1.64 7.89
C ILE A 126 5.75 -1.39 6.52
N PRO A 127 7.04 -1.67 6.29
CA PRO A 127 7.62 -1.56 4.95
C PRO A 127 6.91 -2.39 3.90
N GLN A 128 6.44 -3.59 4.23
CA GLN A 128 5.71 -4.45 3.30
C GLN A 128 4.37 -3.86 2.86
N LEU A 129 3.68 -3.15 3.76
CA LEU A 129 2.43 -2.49 3.41
C LEU A 129 2.65 -1.45 2.32
N GLU A 130 3.72 -0.64 2.45
CA GLU A 130 4.07 0.33 1.42
C GLU A 130 4.60 -0.33 0.15
N CYS A 131 5.46 -1.35 0.27
CA CYS A 131 5.96 -2.10 -0.88
C CYS A 131 4.82 -2.66 -1.76
N ALA A 132 3.73 -3.11 -1.15
CA ALA A 132 2.55 -3.57 -1.86
C ALA A 132 1.85 -2.44 -2.65
N SER A 133 1.79 -1.22 -2.10
CA SER A 133 1.22 -0.05 -2.76
C SER A 133 2.12 0.50 -3.87
N SER A 134 3.43 0.55 -3.61
CA SER A 134 4.44 1.09 -4.53
C SER A 134 4.94 0.10 -5.59
N ALA A 135 4.44 -1.15 -5.56
CA ALA A 135 4.87 -2.25 -6.45
C ALA A 135 6.40 -2.45 -6.48
N THR A 136 7.02 -2.43 -5.30
CA THR A 136 8.46 -2.64 -5.10
C THR A 136 8.71 -3.78 -4.12
N ASP A 137 9.85 -4.47 -4.22
CA ASP A 137 10.22 -5.54 -3.29
C ASP A 137 10.77 -4.96 -1.97
N SER A 138 11.28 -3.74 -2.02
CA SER A 138 12.01 -3.11 -0.91
C SER A 138 11.87 -1.59 -0.94
N LEU A 139 11.80 -0.97 0.25
CA LEU A 139 11.85 0.48 0.37
C LEU A 139 13.22 1.06 0.00
N TYR A 140 14.27 0.23 -0.03
CA TYR A 140 15.60 0.65 -0.47
C TYR A 140 15.71 0.82 -1.99
N ASP A 141 14.77 0.25 -2.74
CA ASP A 141 14.67 0.43 -4.20
C ASP A 141 13.83 1.66 -4.57
N LEU A 142 13.17 2.27 -3.57
CA LEU A 142 12.30 3.41 -3.75
C LEU A 142 13.07 4.71 -3.44
N GLY A 143 13.26 5.56 -4.45
CA GLY A 143 14.00 6.82 -4.28
C GLY A 143 13.21 7.87 -3.51
N ALA A 144 13.77 8.43 -2.44
CA ALA A 144 13.09 9.38 -1.56
C ALA A 144 12.51 10.59 -2.32
N TRP A 145 13.29 11.21 -3.20
CA TRP A 145 12.85 12.36 -3.98
C TRP A 145 11.70 12.02 -4.93
N GLY A 146 11.79 10.91 -5.68
CA GLY A 146 10.73 10.50 -6.61
C GLY A 146 9.41 10.19 -5.91
N SER A 147 9.48 9.58 -4.72
CA SER A 147 8.29 9.30 -3.91
C SER A 147 7.65 10.55 -3.33
N SER A 148 8.45 11.57 -3.00
CA SER A 148 7.94 12.82 -2.42
C SER A 148 7.17 13.70 -3.41
N ASP A 149 7.36 13.49 -4.71
CA ASP A 149 6.68 14.24 -5.77
C ASP A 149 5.36 13.58 -6.22
N TYR A 150 5.03 12.40 -5.68
CA TYR A 150 3.77 11.72 -6.00
C TYR A 150 2.58 12.53 -5.52
N LYS A 151 1.55 12.62 -6.36
CA LYS A 151 0.28 13.28 -6.04
C LYS A 151 -0.83 12.25 -6.11
N GLY A 152 -1.41 11.93 -4.95
CA GLY A 152 -2.61 11.11 -4.88
C GLY A 152 -3.78 11.80 -5.56
N CYS A 153 -4.66 10.99 -6.16
CA CYS A 153 -5.98 11.41 -6.60
C CYS A 153 -6.94 11.31 -5.41
N ALA A 154 -7.85 12.26 -5.20
CA ALA A 154 -8.76 12.21 -4.05
C ALA A 154 -9.88 11.16 -4.23
N GLY A 155 -10.57 10.82 -3.14
CA GLY A 155 -11.63 9.80 -3.13
C GLY A 155 -11.12 8.43 -2.66
N ASP A 156 -11.81 7.37 -3.06
CA ASP A 156 -11.50 6.00 -2.65
C ASP A 156 -10.15 5.51 -3.23
N GLN A 157 -9.17 5.27 -2.37
CA GLN A 157 -7.85 4.78 -2.76
C GLN A 157 -7.81 3.27 -3.02
N THR A 158 -8.93 2.57 -2.88
CA THR A 158 -8.98 1.10 -2.79
C THR A 158 -9.95 0.48 -3.78
N LEU A 159 -10.26 1.21 -4.86
CA LEU A 159 -11.06 0.69 -5.96
C LEU A 159 -10.27 -0.41 -6.69
N LYS A 160 -10.90 -1.56 -6.90
CA LYS A 160 -10.34 -2.70 -7.63
C LYS A 160 -11.25 -3.13 -8.77
N TRP A 161 -10.68 -3.83 -9.74
CA TRP A 161 -11.42 -4.41 -10.85
C TRP A 161 -12.32 -5.57 -10.37
N LYS A 162 -13.62 -5.50 -10.63
CA LYS A 162 -14.57 -6.53 -10.16
C LYS A 162 -14.30 -7.92 -10.74
N ASN A 163 -13.87 -8.01 -11.99
CA ASN A 163 -13.64 -9.25 -12.72
C ASN A 163 -12.20 -9.33 -13.29
N GLY A 164 -11.26 -8.60 -12.68
CA GLY A 164 -9.96 -8.33 -13.27
C GLY A 164 -10.01 -7.31 -14.42
N THR A 165 -8.87 -7.09 -15.06
CA THR A 165 -8.65 -6.05 -16.08
C THR A 165 -9.09 -6.44 -17.49
N GLU A 166 -9.56 -7.67 -17.71
CA GLU A 166 -9.84 -8.22 -19.04
C GLU A 166 -11.16 -7.76 -19.69
N GLY A 167 -12.04 -7.08 -18.95
CA GLY A 167 -13.31 -6.54 -19.45
C GLY A 167 -14.44 -7.56 -19.53
#